data_AF-A0A662FA26-F1
#
_entry.id   AF-A0A662FA26-F1
#
_cell.length_a   1.000
_cell.length_b   1.000
_cell.length_c   1.000
_cell.angle_alpha   90.00
_cell.angle_beta   90.00
_cell.angle_gamma   90.00
#
_symmetry.space_group_name_H-M   'P 1'
#
loop_
_entity.id
_entity.type
_entity.pdbx_description
1 polymer ?
#
loop_
_entity_poly.entity_id
_entity_poly.type
_entity_poly.pdbx_seq_one_letter_code
_entity_poly.pdbx_strand_id
1 'polypeptide(L)'
;MGRRRERSDIILDILSVIQSKGGKIKPTHLMYKANLSHNQMRAYLSELIQKGLVETLQEENHEYITITQPGLKFLMQMRQMKEFEKTFGL
;
A
#
# COMPACT_ATOMS: atom_id res chain seq x y z
N MET A 1 -12.00 0.20 21.88
CA MET A 1 -11.61 -1.13 21.38
C MET A 1 -11.16 -0.96 19.94
N GLY A 2 -9.91 -1.28 19.61
CA GLY A 2 -9.38 -1.03 18.26
C GLY A 2 -10.05 -1.95 17.24
N ARG A 3 -10.65 -1.38 16.19
CA ARG A 3 -11.14 -2.16 15.04
C ARG A 3 -9.97 -2.93 14.45
N ARG A 4 -10.13 -4.24 14.25
CA ARG A 4 -9.15 -5.05 13.53
C ARG A 4 -8.98 -4.44 12.14
N ARG A 5 -7.74 -4.20 11.71
CA ARG A 5 -7.46 -3.74 10.35
C ARG A 5 -7.91 -4.82 9.38
N GLU A 6 -8.85 -4.46 8.53
CA GLU A 6 -9.29 -5.32 7.45
C GLU A 6 -8.25 -5.33 6.34
N ARG A 7 -8.36 -6.33 5.47
CA ARG A 7 -7.45 -6.49 4.32
C ARG A 7 -7.40 -5.24 3.44
N SER A 8 -8.53 -4.57 3.24
CA SER A 8 -8.64 -3.34 2.47
C SER A 8 -7.92 -2.16 3.14
N ASP A 9 -7.95 -2.07 4.47
CA ASP A 9 -7.22 -1.05 5.22
C ASP A 9 -5.70 -1.24 5.06
N ILE A 10 -5.24 -2.49 5.09
CA ILE A 10 -3.82 -2.81 4.91
C ILE A 10 -3.33 -2.39 3.51
N ILE A 11 -4.09 -2.72 2.47
CA ILE A 11 -3.75 -2.33 1.10
C ILE A 11 -3.75 -0.81 0.95
N LEU A 12 -4.76 -0.13 1.51
CA LEU A 12 -4.85 1.32 1.49
C LEU A 12 -3.65 1.99 2.18
N ASP A 13 -3.23 1.45 3.32
CA ASP A 13 -2.07 1.94 4.08
C ASP A 13 -0.78 1.76 3.29
N ILE A 14 -0.54 0.58 2.70
CA ILE A 14 0.66 0.31 1.88
C ILE A 14 0.77 1.33 0.75
N LEU A 15 -0.28 1.47 -0.06
CA LEU A 15 -0.27 2.38 -1.21
C LEU A 15 -0.17 3.85 -0.77
N SER A 16 -0.84 4.23 0.32
CA SER A 16 -0.76 5.59 0.87
C SER A 16 0.64 5.92 1.40
N VAL A 17 1.31 4.98 2.07
CA VAL A 17 2.68 5.17 2.55
C VAL A 17 3.64 5.37 1.39
N ILE A 18 3.56 4.52 0.35
CA ILE A 18 4.40 4.67 -0.85
C ILE A 18 4.15 6.03 -1.52
N GLN A 19 2.88 6.41 -1.74
CA GLN A 19 2.51 7.71 -2.32
C GLN A 19 3.07 8.88 -1.48
N SER A 20 2.96 8.82 -0.15
CA SER A 20 3.44 9.87 0.75
C SER A 20 4.95 10.08 0.73
N LYS A 21 5.72 9.10 0.20
CA LYS A 21 7.17 9.16 0.02
C LYS A 21 7.60 9.55 -1.38
N GLY A 22 6.72 10.17 -2.16
CA GLY A 22 7.00 10.55 -3.54
C GLY A 22 6.86 9.38 -4.51
N GLY A 23 6.06 8.37 -4.15
CA GLY A 23 5.79 7.22 -4.99
C GLY A 23 6.87 6.12 -4.96
N LYS A 24 7.88 6.25 -4.09
CA LYS A 24 9.00 5.31 -3.97
C LYS A 24 9.46 5.18 -2.52
N ILE A 25 9.73 3.96 -2.06
CA ILE A 25 10.14 3.71 -0.67
C ILE A 25 10.99 2.44 -0.54
N LYS A 26 11.94 2.42 0.40
CA LYS A 26 12.66 1.19 0.76
C LYS A 26 11.71 0.18 1.43
N PRO A 27 11.80 -1.13 1.16
CA PRO A 27 10.93 -2.16 1.75
C PRO A 27 10.88 -2.11 3.29
N THR A 28 12.04 -1.91 3.94
CA THR A 28 12.13 -1.79 5.40
C THR A 28 11.34 -0.59 5.94
N HIS A 29 11.45 0.57 5.29
CA HIS A 29 10.69 1.77 5.67
C HIS A 29 9.18 1.58 5.47
N LEU A 30 8.77 0.88 4.43
CA LEU A 30 7.36 0.57 4.16
C LEU A 30 6.78 -0.35 5.24
N MET A 31 7.51 -1.40 5.62
CA MET A 31 7.09 -2.32 6.68
C MET A 31 6.82 -1.59 8.01
N TYR A 32 7.76 -0.74 8.46
CA TYR A 32 7.61 0.02 9.70
C TYR A 32 6.46 1.03 9.63
N LYS A 33 6.26 1.70 8.49
CA LYS A 33 5.23 2.73 8.33
C LYS A 33 3.82 2.18 8.14
N ALA A 34 3.68 1.01 7.50
CA ALA A 34 2.39 0.36 7.30
C ALA A 34 1.99 -0.57 8.48
N ASN A 35 2.82 -0.64 9.54
CA ASN A 35 2.65 -1.51 10.69
C ASN A 35 2.41 -2.98 10.28
N LEU A 36 3.31 -3.51 9.46
CA LEU A 36 3.24 -4.87 8.91
C LEU A 36 4.33 -5.74 9.51
N SER A 37 4.00 -7.01 9.80
CA SER A 37 5.03 -8.04 9.97
C SER A 37 5.72 -8.33 8.63
N HIS A 38 6.92 -8.91 8.68
CA HIS A 38 7.66 -9.32 7.48
C HIS A 38 6.84 -10.26 6.58
N ASN A 39 6.11 -11.21 7.17
CA ASN A 39 5.28 -12.16 6.42
C ASN A 39 4.09 -11.48 5.73
N GLN A 40 3.41 -10.57 6.43
CA GLN A 40 2.32 -9.79 5.83
C GLN A 40 2.83 -8.93 4.69
N MET A 41 3.93 -8.22 4.92
CA MET A 41 4.57 -7.36 3.94
C MET A 41 4.87 -8.12 2.64
N ARG A 42 5.52 -9.30 2.75
CA ARG A 42 5.82 -10.16 1.60
C ARG A 42 4.55 -10.63 0.87
N ALA A 43 3.53 -11.08 1.61
CA ALA A 43 2.29 -11.56 1.01
C ALA A 43 1.53 -10.45 0.25
N TYR A 44 1.37 -9.28 0.88
CA TYR A 44 0.67 -8.15 0.26
C TYR A 44 1.46 -7.56 -0.92
N LEU A 45 2.78 -7.37 -0.79
CA LEU A 45 3.58 -6.87 -1.90
C LEU A 45 3.57 -7.84 -3.08
N SER A 46 3.70 -9.14 -2.85
CA SER A 46 3.62 -10.14 -3.93
C SER A 46 2.31 -10.02 -4.71
N GLU A 47 1.19 -9.83 -4.02
CA GLU A 47 -0.10 -9.65 -4.68
C GLU A 47 -0.20 -8.31 -5.42
N LEU A 48 0.23 -7.20 -4.79
CA LEU A 48 0.17 -5.88 -5.41
C LEU A 48 1.07 -5.80 -6.66
N ILE A 49 2.22 -6.49 -6.65
CA ILE A 49 3.11 -6.65 -7.81
C ILE A 49 2.42 -7.48 -8.89
N GLN A 50 1.84 -8.63 -8.53
CA GLN A 50 1.10 -9.48 -9.47
C GLN A 50 -0.07 -8.73 -10.13
N LYS A 51 -0.70 -7.80 -9.41
CA LYS A 51 -1.77 -6.93 -9.91
C LYS A 51 -1.28 -5.67 -10.64
N GLY A 52 0.03 -5.47 -10.73
CA GLY A 52 0.64 -4.30 -11.38
C GLY A 52 0.34 -2.97 -10.68
N LEU A 53 0.00 -2.99 -9.39
CA LEU A 53 -0.29 -1.79 -8.59
C LEU A 53 0.99 -1.18 -7.98
N VAL A 54 1.99 -2.02 -7.75
CA VAL A 54 3.33 -1.60 -7.34
C VAL A 54 4.35 -2.41 -8.13
N GLU A 55 5.58 -1.94 -8.18
CA GLU A 55 6.71 -2.65 -8.79
C GLU A 55 7.95 -2.50 -7.91
N THR A 56 8.98 -3.28 -8.23
CA THR A 56 10.26 -3.25 -7.52
C THR A 56 11.34 -2.72 -8.45
N LEU A 57 12.08 -1.71 -8.00
CA LEU A 57 13.20 -1.12 -8.72
C LEU A 57 14.50 -1.35 -7.94
N GLN A 58 15.57 -1.66 -8.66
CA GLN A 58 16.93 -1.77 -8.13
C GLN A 58 17.72 -0.55 -8.57
N GLU A 59 18.22 0.23 -7.61
CA GLU A 59 19.06 1.40 -7.85
C GLU A 59 20.23 1.42 -6.86
N GLU A 60 21.46 1.55 -7.37
CA GLU A 60 22.67 1.68 -6.55
C GLU A 60 22.75 0.64 -5.41
N ASN A 61 22.57 -0.65 -5.73
CA ASN A 61 22.50 -1.77 -4.78
C ASN A 61 21.36 -1.74 -3.75
N HIS A 62 20.36 -0.87 -3.94
CA HIS A 62 19.19 -0.78 -3.07
C HIS A 62 17.90 -1.15 -3.79
N GLU A 63 17.08 -1.94 -3.11
CA GLU A 63 15.73 -2.25 -3.53
C GLU A 63 14.74 -1.16 -3.09
N TYR A 64 13.84 -0.79 -4.01
CA TYR A 64 12.76 0.14 -3.76
C TYR A 64 11.44 -0.44 -4.26
N ILE A 65 10.37 -0.15 -3.53
CA ILE A 65 8.99 -0.36 -3.97
C ILE A 65 8.47 0.95 -4.53
N THR A 66 7.95 0.93 -5.75
CA THR A 66 7.32 2.09 -6.39
C THR A 66 5.85 1.82 -6.68
N ILE A 67 5.02 2.85 -6.55
CA ILE A 67 3.61 2.78 -6.93
C ILE A 67 3.48 3.07 -8.43
N THR A 68 2.74 2.23 -9.14
CA THR A 68 2.51 2.40 -10.57
C THR A 68 1.36 3.37 -10.83
N GLN A 69 1.16 3.77 -12.09
CA GLN A 69 -0.02 4.57 -12.46
C GLN A 69 -1.35 3.84 -12.20
N PRO A 70 -1.52 2.55 -12.55
CA PRO A 70 -2.66 1.75 -12.09
C PRO A 70 -2.82 1.74 -10.57
N GLY A 71 -1.71 1.63 -9.82
CA GLY A 71 -1.70 1.69 -8.36
C GLY A 71 -2.24 3.00 -7.80
N LEU A 72 -1.83 4.13 -8.36
CA LEU A 72 -2.32 5.46 -7.95
C LEU A 72 -3.82 5.61 -8.23
N LYS A 73 -4.29 5.17 -9.40
CA LYS A 73 -5.71 5.19 -9.75
C LYS A 73 -6.53 4.34 -8.79
N PHE A 74 -6.06 3.12 -8.50
CA PHE A 74 -6.70 2.21 -7.56
C PHE A 74 -6.76 2.80 -6.15
N LEU A 75 -5.67 3.39 -5.66
CA LEU A 75 -5.62 4.09 -4.38
C LEU A 75 -6.67 5.20 -4.28
N MET A 76 -6.82 6.00 -5.34
CA MET A 76 -7.83 7.07 -5.37
C MET A 76 -9.26 6.51 -5.29
N GLN A 77 -9.54 5.42 -6.03
CA GLN A 77 -10.85 4.75 -5.99
C GLN A 77 -11.14 4.16 -4.60
N MET A 78 -10.16 3.53 -3.96
CA MET A 78 -10.31 3.01 -2.60
C MET A 78 -10.62 4.11 -1.58
N ARG A 79 -9.97 5.27 -1.69
CA ARG A 79 -10.26 6.42 -0.82
C ARG A 79 -11.69 6.92 -1.01
N GLN A 80 -12.15 7.03 -2.25
CA GLN A 80 -13.54 7.41 -2.55
C GLN A 80 -14.54 6.42 -1.95
N MET A 81 -14.27 5.11 -2.06
CA MET A 81 -15.13 4.08 -1.48
C MET A 81 -15.16 4.15 0.05
N LYS A 82 -14.02 4.38 0.70
CA LYS A 82 -13.95 4.54 2.16
C LYS A 82 -14.69 5.78 2.66
N GLU A 83 -14.58 6.91 1.96
CA GLU A 83 -15.34 8.10 2.31
C GLU A 83 -16.85 7.90 2.07
N PHE A 84 -17.23 7.14 1.04
CA PHE A 84 -18.61 6.74 0.83
C PHE A 84 -19.14 5.88 1.99
N GLU A 85 -18.45 4.78 2.35
CA GLU A 85 -18.82 3.93 3.50
C GLU A 85 -19.02 4.77 4.77
N LYS A 86 -18.09 5.69 5.04
CA LYS A 86 -18.15 6.60 6.18
C LYS A 86 -19.34 7.57 6.13
N THR A 87 -19.65 8.11 4.95
CA THR A 87 -20.75 9.07 4.75
C THR A 87 -22.11 8.41 4.97
N PHE A 88 -22.26 7.16 4.55
CA PHE A 88 -23.53 6.43 4.61
C PHE A 88 -23.65 5.47 5.80
N GLY A 89 -22.62 5.38 6.65
CA GLY A 89 -22.63 4.57 7.88
C GLY A 89 -22.65 3.06 7.64
N LEU A 90 -22.04 2.61 6.53
CA LEU A 90 -21.94 1.20 6.13
C LEU A 90 -20.73 0.49 6.75
#